data_AF-A0A9Q0QFX2-F1
#
_entry.id   AF-A0A9Q0QFX2-F1
#
_cell.length_a   1.000
_cell.length_b   1.000
_cell.length_c   1.000
_cell.angle_alpha   90.00
_cell.angle_beta   90.00
_cell.angle_gamma   90.00
#
_symmetry.space_group_name_H-M   'P 1'
#
loop_
_entity.id
_entity.type
_entity.pdbx_description
1 polymer ?
#
loop_
_entity_poly.entity_id
_entity_poly.type
_entity_poly.pdbx_seq_one_letter_code
_entity_poly.pdbx_strand_id
1 'polypeptide(L)'
;MVLLLLLSTLAFDVSCTQAFLENGNKIKSRTFRSPEFMLGPGSVESNVYYDIDFPRGHIALKSFNAEVVDQAGNPVPLYETYFHHWLVGKYYERRPSDRNFSRNSGLCQGQILGQYFGLGSETRKTATHIPDPFGVEIGNPAEIPEGYQEKWYLVVHAIETRGVEDRLGCIECRCDLYNVTNDEDGNPIKPDYKGGLQCCYGQTRCKVSQGFQGGKRSLSLRYTAKWIDWDSSAIPVEIFMLDVTDTGKRLHGLTGISPENGCQVEYEVESCSSTNAAGNGCVDIKRNSLTMPTGGYVIYAVAHQHVGGTGSTLYGQDGNIICTSKPIYGNGNEAGNEDGYIVGMSTCYPEPGSVKITAGENLTLESNYNSTNKHTGVMGLFYIYIAKQAPNMTFSHPPVQASFCSIFS
;
A
#
# COMPACT_ATOMS: atom_id res chain seq x y z
N MET A 1 16.64 30.46 -51.21
CA MET A 1 17.32 30.09 -49.95
C MET A 1 16.25 29.68 -48.96
N VAL A 2 16.42 28.50 -48.38
CA VAL A 2 15.38 27.60 -47.86
C VAL A 2 14.73 28.10 -46.57
N LEU A 3 13.39 28.04 -46.52
CA LEU A 3 12.56 28.27 -45.33
C LEU A 3 12.50 26.94 -44.54
N LEU A 4 13.19 26.87 -43.39
CA LEU A 4 13.10 25.72 -42.48
C LEU A 4 11.85 25.85 -41.59
N LEU A 5 10.87 24.98 -41.82
CA LEU A 5 9.78 24.69 -40.89
C LEU A 5 10.28 23.71 -39.82
N LEU A 6 10.39 24.18 -38.57
CA LEU A 6 10.57 23.34 -37.40
C LEU A 6 9.24 22.66 -37.06
N LEU A 7 9.09 21.40 -37.44
CA LEU A 7 8.02 20.52 -36.97
C LEU A 7 8.31 20.12 -35.52
N SER A 8 7.56 20.70 -34.59
CA SER A 8 7.52 20.26 -33.19
C SER A 8 6.78 18.93 -33.13
N THR A 9 7.49 17.81 -33.03
CA THR A 9 6.89 16.51 -32.75
C THR A 9 6.45 16.48 -31.28
N LEU A 10 5.17 16.72 -31.02
CA LEU A 10 4.52 16.34 -29.78
C LEU A 10 4.58 14.81 -29.68
N ALA A 11 5.50 14.30 -28.88
CA ALA A 11 5.48 12.90 -28.47
C ALA A 11 4.29 12.72 -27.52
N PHE A 12 3.16 12.30 -28.07
CA PHE A 12 2.08 11.73 -27.26
C PHE A 12 2.57 10.37 -26.78
N ASP A 13 2.72 10.20 -25.47
CA ASP A 13 2.91 8.89 -24.85
C ASP A 13 1.68 8.02 -25.19
N VAL A 14 1.83 7.14 -26.19
CA VAL A 14 0.80 6.18 -26.56
C VAL A 14 0.78 5.09 -25.50
N SER A 15 -0.01 5.28 -24.44
CA SER A 15 -0.31 4.21 -23.48
C SER A 15 -1.13 3.12 -24.19
N CYS A 16 -0.48 2.04 -24.61
CA CYS A 16 -1.15 0.91 -25.24
C CYS A 16 -1.92 0.11 -24.18
N THR A 17 -3.23 -0.03 -24.35
CA THR A 17 -4.04 -0.90 -23.49
C THR A 17 -3.84 -2.34 -23.97
N GLN A 18 -3.25 -3.18 -23.13
CA GLN A 18 -3.06 -4.59 -23.43
C GLN A 18 -4.24 -5.38 -22.87
N ALA A 19 -4.75 -6.34 -23.64
CA ALA A 19 -5.80 -7.23 -23.19
C ALA A 19 -5.37 -8.68 -23.37
N PHE A 20 -5.51 -9.48 -22.33
CA PHE A 20 -5.22 -10.91 -22.35
C PHE A 20 -6.41 -11.70 -21.80
N LEU A 21 -6.56 -12.94 -22.24
CA LEU A 21 -7.60 -13.84 -21.75
C LEU A 21 -7.05 -14.58 -20.53
N GLU A 22 -7.67 -14.39 -19.39
CA GLU A 22 -7.43 -15.16 -18.17
C GLU A 22 -8.79 -15.69 -17.71
N ASN A 23 -8.91 -17.02 -17.56
CA ASN A 23 -10.12 -17.70 -17.11
C ASN A 23 -11.43 -17.37 -17.87
N GLY A 24 -11.33 -17.02 -19.17
CA GLY A 24 -12.47 -16.69 -20.02
C GLY A 24 -12.86 -15.21 -20.04
N ASN A 25 -12.32 -14.40 -19.12
CA ASN A 25 -12.54 -12.95 -19.08
C ASN A 25 -11.39 -12.18 -19.75
N LYS A 26 -11.72 -11.10 -20.46
CA LYS A 26 -10.75 -10.23 -21.12
C LYS A 26 -10.21 -9.22 -20.11
N ILE A 27 -9.09 -9.55 -19.44
CA ILE A 27 -8.40 -8.63 -18.53
C ILE A 27 -7.72 -7.54 -19.35
N LYS A 28 -8.08 -6.29 -19.09
CA LYS A 28 -7.44 -5.08 -19.59
C LYS A 28 -6.34 -4.66 -18.63
N SER A 29 -5.27 -4.10 -19.17
CA SER A 29 -4.12 -3.60 -18.42
C SER A 29 -3.63 -2.28 -19.02
N ARG A 30 -3.31 -1.32 -18.15
CA ARG A 30 -2.70 -0.05 -18.54
C ARG A 30 -1.74 0.46 -17.48
N THR A 31 -0.62 0.98 -17.94
CA THR A 31 0.39 1.67 -17.12
C THR A 31 0.26 3.17 -17.30
N PHE A 32 0.37 3.88 -16.19
CA PHE A 32 0.26 5.34 -16.07
C PHE A 32 1.47 5.87 -15.29
N ARG A 33 1.60 7.21 -15.26
CA ARG A 33 2.61 7.90 -14.47
C ARG A 33 1.97 9.04 -13.68
N SER A 34 2.44 9.25 -12.45
CA SER A 34 2.12 10.47 -11.69
C SER A 34 2.81 11.69 -12.33
N PRO A 35 2.43 12.91 -11.95
CA PRO A 35 3.28 14.06 -12.15
C PRO A 35 4.68 13.82 -11.58
N GLU A 36 5.67 14.48 -12.18
CA GLU A 36 7.05 14.41 -11.74
C GLU A 36 7.26 15.17 -10.42
N PHE A 37 8.12 14.65 -9.57
CA PHE A 37 8.58 15.29 -8.33
C PHE A 37 10.11 15.33 -8.28
N MET A 38 10.65 16.41 -7.70
CA MET A 38 12.08 16.70 -7.69
C MET A 38 12.67 16.46 -6.30
N LEU A 39 13.50 15.42 -6.16
CA LEU A 39 14.16 15.09 -4.89
C LEU A 39 15.67 15.32 -4.96
N GLY A 40 16.21 16.01 -3.95
CA GLY A 40 17.64 16.13 -3.70
C GLY A 40 18.04 15.36 -2.44
N PRO A 41 19.35 15.24 -2.14
CA PRO A 41 19.84 14.46 -1.00
C PRO A 41 19.13 14.80 0.32
N GLY A 42 18.52 13.79 0.95
CA GLY A 42 17.79 13.90 2.21
C GLY A 42 16.36 14.44 2.11
N SER A 43 15.92 14.99 0.97
CA SER A 43 14.59 15.62 0.90
C SER A 43 13.46 14.61 0.88
N VAL A 44 12.29 15.05 1.35
CA VAL A 44 11.06 14.26 1.43
C VAL A 44 10.01 14.77 0.45
N GLU A 45 9.46 13.86 -0.34
CA GLU A 45 8.22 14.03 -1.09
C GLU A 45 7.07 13.50 -0.22
N SER A 46 6.00 14.27 -0.07
CA SER A 46 4.77 13.85 0.61
C SER A 46 3.57 14.62 0.07
N ASN A 47 3.27 14.44 -1.23
CA ASN A 47 2.20 15.20 -1.91
C ASN A 47 0.99 14.32 -2.24
N VAL A 48 -0.15 14.99 -2.37
CA VAL A 48 -1.40 14.44 -2.89
C VAL A 48 -1.63 14.93 -4.32
N TYR A 49 -1.73 13.99 -5.25
CA TYR A 49 -2.07 14.21 -6.64
C TYR A 49 -3.55 13.87 -6.86
N TYR A 50 -4.36 14.87 -7.20
CA TYR A 50 -5.80 14.70 -7.47
C TYR A 50 -6.07 14.47 -8.95
N ASP A 51 -7.20 13.81 -9.25
CA ASP A 51 -7.67 13.50 -10.61
C ASP A 51 -6.60 12.84 -11.49
N ILE A 52 -5.92 11.85 -10.91
CA ILE A 52 -4.88 11.09 -11.62
C ILE A 52 -5.50 10.31 -12.78
N ASP A 53 -4.68 10.00 -13.77
CA ASP A 53 -5.07 9.04 -14.80
C ASP A 53 -5.31 7.67 -14.15
N PHE A 54 -6.53 7.14 -14.34
CA PHE A 54 -6.97 5.91 -13.72
C PHE A 54 -8.00 5.23 -14.65
N PRO A 55 -8.18 3.89 -14.62
CA PRO A 55 -9.26 3.24 -15.34
C PRO A 55 -10.62 3.86 -15.00
N ARG A 56 -11.48 4.04 -16.01
CA ARG A 56 -12.81 4.65 -15.87
C ARG A 56 -13.89 3.73 -16.46
N GLY A 57 -15.13 3.96 -16.02
CA GLY A 57 -16.30 3.14 -16.36
C GLY A 57 -16.68 2.21 -15.21
N HIS A 58 -17.80 1.51 -15.37
CA HIS A 58 -18.22 0.48 -14.41
C HIS A 58 -17.38 -0.77 -14.64
N ILE A 59 -16.39 -1.00 -13.78
CA ILE A 59 -15.38 -2.04 -13.94
C ILE A 59 -15.06 -2.72 -12.61
N ALA A 60 -14.49 -3.92 -12.70
CA ALA A 60 -13.88 -4.60 -11.56
C ALA A 60 -12.36 -4.50 -11.65
N LEU A 61 -11.74 -3.76 -10.73
CA LEU A 61 -10.28 -3.73 -10.62
C LEU A 61 -9.78 -5.09 -10.12
N LYS A 62 -8.70 -5.57 -10.74
CA LYS A 62 -8.11 -6.90 -10.54
C LYS A 62 -6.71 -6.84 -9.92
N SER A 63 -5.99 -5.74 -10.08
CA SER A 63 -4.70 -5.51 -9.39
C SER A 63 -4.26 -4.07 -9.59
N PHE A 64 -3.46 -3.55 -8.65
CA PHE A 64 -2.79 -2.27 -8.78
C PHE A 64 -1.37 -2.39 -8.23
N ASN A 65 -0.37 -2.05 -9.04
CA ASN A 65 1.05 -2.08 -8.64
C ASN A 65 1.70 -0.74 -8.95
N ALA A 66 2.59 -0.27 -8.08
CA ALA A 66 3.26 1.01 -8.23
C ALA A 66 4.75 0.92 -7.88
N GLU A 67 5.54 1.77 -8.53
CA GLU A 67 6.98 1.85 -8.34
C GLU A 67 7.50 3.25 -8.71
N VAL A 68 8.49 3.74 -7.95
CA VAL A 68 9.22 4.97 -8.30
C VAL A 68 10.21 4.69 -9.42
N VAL A 69 10.13 5.51 -10.47
CA VAL A 69 11.01 5.45 -11.64
C VAL A 69 11.68 6.79 -11.93
N ASP A 70 12.85 6.72 -12.56
CA ASP A 70 13.54 7.89 -13.08
C ASP A 70 12.91 8.43 -14.40
N GLN A 71 13.49 9.49 -14.95
CA GLN A 71 13.05 10.08 -16.23
C GLN A 71 13.11 9.09 -17.40
N ALA A 72 14.08 8.17 -17.39
CA ALA A 72 14.19 7.12 -18.41
C ALA A 72 13.19 5.97 -18.18
N GLY A 73 12.44 5.97 -17.06
CA GLY A 73 11.50 4.92 -16.70
C GLY A 73 12.14 3.71 -16.01
N ASN A 74 13.40 3.83 -15.57
CA ASN A 74 14.06 2.78 -14.81
C ASN A 74 13.61 2.80 -13.36
N PRO A 75 13.35 1.61 -12.76
CA PRO A 75 13.22 1.45 -11.32
C PRO A 75 14.36 2.11 -10.53
N VAL A 76 14.01 2.83 -9.45
CA VAL A 76 15.00 3.44 -8.56
C VAL A 76 15.24 2.57 -7.32
N PRO A 77 16.49 2.24 -6.96
CA PRO A 77 16.76 1.44 -5.77
C PRO A 77 16.36 2.13 -4.45
N LEU A 78 15.89 1.36 -3.48
CA LEU A 78 15.41 1.84 -2.18
C LEU A 78 16.49 2.53 -1.33
N TYR A 79 17.76 2.14 -1.51
CA TYR A 79 18.89 2.81 -0.85
C TYR A 79 19.28 4.16 -1.47
N GLU A 80 18.65 4.55 -2.58
CA GLU A 80 18.79 5.89 -3.16
C GLU A 80 17.53 6.74 -2.98
N THR A 81 16.36 6.16 -3.23
CA THR A 81 15.07 6.80 -2.96
C THR A 81 14.16 5.76 -2.35
N TYR A 82 13.98 5.87 -1.04
CA TYR A 82 13.13 4.97 -0.29
C TYR A 82 11.67 5.32 -0.57
N PHE A 83 10.97 4.41 -1.23
CA PHE A 83 9.56 4.55 -1.52
C PHE A 83 8.74 4.16 -0.28
N HIS A 84 8.65 5.10 0.65
CA HIS A 84 8.14 4.83 2.00
C HIS A 84 6.65 4.50 1.97
N HIS A 85 5.82 5.34 1.35
CA HIS A 85 4.40 5.03 1.13
C HIS A 85 3.86 5.50 -0.22
N TRP A 86 2.84 4.79 -0.68
CA TRP A 86 1.90 5.30 -1.67
C TRP A 86 0.49 4.87 -1.33
N LEU A 87 -0.48 5.73 -1.65
CA LEU A 87 -1.87 5.51 -1.30
C LEU A 87 -2.74 5.93 -2.47
N VAL A 88 -3.70 5.10 -2.85
CA VAL A 88 -4.69 5.42 -3.88
C VAL A 88 -6.08 5.40 -3.26
N GLY A 89 -6.81 6.50 -3.41
CA GLY A 89 -8.16 6.63 -2.87
C GLY A 89 -9.15 7.24 -3.85
N LYS A 90 -10.43 6.98 -3.59
CA LYS A 90 -11.57 7.40 -4.41
C LYS A 90 -12.23 8.63 -3.80
N TYR A 91 -12.70 9.55 -4.64
CA TYR A 91 -13.57 10.64 -4.24
C TYR A 91 -14.56 10.99 -5.34
N TYR A 92 -15.69 11.59 -4.95
CA TYR A 92 -16.67 12.14 -5.86
C TYR A 92 -16.50 13.66 -5.91
N GLU A 93 -16.50 14.25 -7.10
CA GLU A 93 -16.36 15.69 -7.28
C GLU A 93 -17.45 16.23 -8.22
N ARG A 94 -18.17 17.26 -7.77
CA ARG A 94 -19.09 18.05 -8.63
C ARG A 94 -18.42 19.31 -9.15
N ARG A 95 -17.59 19.93 -8.31
CA ARG A 95 -16.74 21.09 -8.59
C ARG A 95 -15.55 21.07 -7.64
N PRO A 96 -14.41 21.74 -7.92
CA PRO A 96 -13.18 21.60 -7.14
C PRO A 96 -13.30 21.86 -5.63
N SER A 97 -14.25 22.68 -5.20
CA SER A 97 -14.51 22.99 -3.79
C SER A 97 -15.46 22.01 -3.09
N ASP A 98 -15.94 20.98 -3.79
CA ASP A 98 -17.00 20.07 -3.37
C ASP A 98 -16.56 18.63 -3.67
N ARG A 99 -15.74 18.10 -2.76
CA ARG A 99 -15.16 16.76 -2.81
C ARG A 99 -15.72 15.91 -1.68
N ASN A 100 -16.24 14.74 -2.04
CA ASN A 100 -16.69 13.74 -1.10
C ASN A 100 -15.77 12.51 -1.19
N PHE A 101 -14.93 12.31 -0.18
CA PHE A 101 -13.98 11.20 -0.15
C PHE A 101 -14.70 9.88 0.19
N SER A 102 -14.57 8.90 -0.71
CA SER A 102 -15.03 7.53 -0.45
C SER A 102 -13.91 6.76 0.24
N ARG A 103 -14.26 5.99 1.26
CA ARG A 103 -13.30 5.20 2.05
C ARG A 103 -13.47 3.72 1.82
N ASN A 104 -12.43 2.96 2.15
CA ASN A 104 -12.53 1.51 2.31
C ASN A 104 -13.47 1.14 3.48
N SER A 105 -13.73 -0.14 3.67
CA SER A 105 -14.63 -0.67 4.71
C SER A 105 -13.96 -0.88 6.07
N GLY A 106 -12.68 -0.50 6.22
CA GLY A 106 -11.86 -0.74 7.40
C GLY A 106 -12.34 -0.05 8.68
N LEU A 107 -11.67 -0.35 9.79
CA LEU A 107 -12.02 0.19 11.10
C LEU A 107 -11.54 1.63 11.32
N CYS A 108 -10.45 1.99 10.65
CA CYS A 108 -9.73 3.25 10.78
C CYS A 108 -10.18 4.27 9.73
N GLN A 109 -11.42 4.73 9.90
CA GLN A 109 -12.09 5.71 9.02
C GLN A 109 -11.57 7.15 9.23
N GLY A 110 -12.16 8.14 8.56
CA GLY A 110 -11.63 9.51 8.55
C GLY A 110 -10.42 9.62 7.61
N GLN A 111 -9.44 10.47 7.90
CA GLN A 111 -8.17 10.65 7.15
C GLN A 111 -7.03 9.74 7.64
N ILE A 112 -7.35 8.60 8.27
CA ILE A 112 -6.35 7.71 8.84
C ILE A 112 -5.90 6.63 7.85
N LEU A 113 -6.74 5.61 7.59
CA LEU A 113 -6.39 4.47 6.73
C LEU A 113 -7.52 4.16 5.74
N GLY A 114 -7.94 5.18 5.00
CA GLY A 114 -9.10 5.12 4.10
C GLY A 114 -8.80 4.74 2.64
N GLN A 115 -7.56 4.43 2.30
CA GLN A 115 -7.09 4.10 0.95
C GLN A 115 -7.62 2.75 0.44
N TYR A 116 -7.74 2.59 -0.87
CA TYR A 116 -8.15 1.34 -1.51
C TYR A 116 -6.95 0.47 -1.86
N PHE A 117 -5.90 1.10 -2.37
CA PHE A 117 -4.63 0.46 -2.67
C PHE A 117 -3.49 1.25 -2.04
N GLY A 118 -2.39 0.56 -1.77
CA GLY A 118 -1.14 1.21 -1.43
C GLY A 118 -0.69 1.01 0.00
N LEU A 119 0.61 0.79 0.11
CA LEU A 119 1.33 0.53 1.34
C LEU A 119 2.72 1.14 1.20
N GLY A 120 3.81 0.36 1.10
CA GLY A 120 5.17 0.89 0.95
C GLY A 120 6.01 0.23 -0.15
N SER A 121 7.32 0.15 0.10
CA SER A 121 8.34 -0.35 -0.81
C SER A 121 8.19 -1.82 -1.18
N GLU A 122 7.44 -2.58 -0.38
CA GLU A 122 7.21 -4.02 -0.56
C GLU A 122 6.37 -4.36 -1.80
N THR A 123 5.85 -3.37 -2.52
CA THR A 123 4.95 -3.58 -3.67
C THR A 123 5.60 -4.41 -4.79
N ARG A 124 6.93 -4.43 -4.91
CA ARG A 124 7.64 -5.08 -6.04
C ARG A 124 7.55 -6.61 -6.06
N LYS A 125 7.51 -7.26 -4.89
CA LYS A 125 7.39 -8.73 -4.77
C LYS A 125 6.14 -9.17 -4.02
N THR A 126 5.21 -8.26 -3.76
CA THR A 126 3.90 -8.58 -3.17
C THR A 126 2.90 -8.83 -4.29
N ALA A 127 2.27 -10.01 -4.29
CA ALA A 127 1.18 -10.29 -5.22
C ALA A 127 -0.06 -9.46 -4.85
N THR A 128 -0.60 -8.67 -5.78
CA THR A 128 -1.78 -7.81 -5.55
C THR A 128 -2.98 -8.21 -6.40
N HIS A 129 -2.91 -9.38 -7.04
CA HIS A 129 -3.98 -9.87 -7.89
C HIS A 129 -5.20 -10.25 -7.07
N ILE A 130 -6.39 -9.93 -7.57
CA ILE A 130 -7.66 -10.35 -7.00
C ILE A 130 -8.19 -11.49 -7.89
N PRO A 131 -8.36 -12.71 -7.36
CA PRO A 131 -8.78 -13.87 -8.16
C PRO A 131 -10.18 -13.67 -8.74
N ASP A 132 -10.47 -14.30 -9.89
CA ASP A 132 -11.83 -14.37 -10.40
C ASP A 132 -12.75 -15.19 -9.47
N PRO A 133 -14.05 -14.86 -9.38
CA PRO A 133 -14.76 -13.78 -10.08
C PRO A 133 -14.73 -12.43 -9.34
N PHE A 134 -13.83 -12.25 -8.38
CA PHE A 134 -13.84 -11.12 -7.46
C PHE A 134 -13.18 -9.86 -8.03
N GLY A 135 -13.58 -8.68 -7.57
CA GLY A 135 -12.89 -7.43 -7.90
C GLY A 135 -13.34 -6.24 -7.09
N VAL A 136 -12.52 -5.20 -7.05
CA VAL A 136 -12.90 -3.93 -6.44
C VAL A 136 -13.77 -3.17 -7.44
N GLU A 137 -15.05 -3.02 -7.13
CA GLU A 137 -16.02 -2.32 -7.97
C GLU A 137 -15.77 -0.82 -7.95
N ILE A 138 -15.67 -0.22 -9.14
CA ILE A 138 -15.56 1.23 -9.29
C ILE A 138 -16.49 1.71 -10.41
N GLY A 139 -16.82 3.00 -10.40
CA GLY A 139 -17.61 3.61 -11.46
C GLY A 139 -19.05 3.10 -11.56
N ASN A 140 -19.60 2.52 -10.49
CA ASN A 140 -20.99 2.07 -10.44
C ASN A 140 -21.94 3.29 -10.48
N PRO A 141 -22.77 3.45 -11.54
CA PRO A 141 -23.67 4.58 -11.67
C PRO A 141 -24.70 4.72 -10.55
N ALA A 142 -25.02 3.63 -9.84
CA ALA A 142 -25.94 3.64 -8.71
C ALA A 142 -25.30 4.19 -7.41
N GLU A 143 -23.96 4.19 -7.31
CA GLU A 143 -23.24 4.71 -6.14
C GLU A 143 -22.75 6.15 -6.33
N ILE A 144 -22.61 6.61 -7.57
CA ILE A 144 -22.15 7.96 -7.89
C ILE A 144 -23.30 8.96 -7.65
N PRO A 145 -23.14 9.95 -6.76
CA PRO A 145 -24.19 10.94 -6.51
C PRO A 145 -24.52 11.77 -7.76
N GLU A 146 -25.78 12.20 -7.88
CA GLU A 146 -26.24 12.98 -9.04
C GLU A 146 -25.39 14.26 -9.22
N GLY A 147 -24.85 14.44 -10.44
CA GLY A 147 -24.01 15.58 -10.80
C GLY A 147 -22.57 15.50 -10.30
N TYR A 148 -22.16 14.42 -9.65
CA TYR A 148 -20.77 14.16 -9.29
C TYR A 148 -20.08 13.25 -10.32
N GLN A 149 -18.76 13.34 -10.38
CA GLN A 149 -17.90 12.40 -11.10
C GLN A 149 -17.03 11.64 -10.11
N GLU A 150 -16.86 10.33 -10.33
CA GLU A 150 -15.85 9.55 -9.63
C GLU A 150 -14.45 9.93 -10.13
N LYS A 151 -13.57 10.24 -9.18
CA LYS A 151 -12.18 10.59 -9.39
C LYS A 151 -11.29 9.87 -8.38
N TRP A 152 -10.01 9.83 -8.68
CA TRP A 152 -9.01 9.13 -7.89
C TRP A 152 -7.86 10.07 -7.54
N TYR A 153 -7.33 9.90 -6.33
CA TYR A 153 -6.14 10.61 -5.89
C TYR A 153 -5.03 9.62 -5.53
N LEU A 154 -3.80 10.07 -5.69
CA LEU A 154 -2.58 9.35 -5.33
C LEU A 154 -1.81 10.17 -4.30
N VAL A 155 -1.39 9.54 -3.21
CA VAL A 155 -0.41 10.11 -2.29
C VAL A 155 0.93 9.41 -2.54
N VAL A 156 2.01 10.18 -2.61
CA VAL A 156 3.37 9.65 -2.72
C VAL A 156 4.19 10.18 -1.56
N HIS A 157 4.72 9.26 -0.75
CA HIS A 157 5.68 9.54 0.29
C HIS A 157 7.01 8.85 -0.04
N ALA A 158 8.04 9.63 -0.37
CA ALA A 158 9.34 9.13 -0.77
C ALA A 158 10.48 9.94 -0.17
N ILE A 159 11.54 9.25 0.24
CA ILE A 159 12.67 9.85 0.95
C ILE A 159 13.94 9.64 0.12
N GLU A 160 14.64 10.72 -0.18
CA GLU A 160 15.91 10.66 -0.90
C GLU A 160 17.06 10.33 0.07
N THR A 161 17.63 9.14 -0.03
CA THR A 161 18.56 8.61 0.98
C THR A 161 20.03 8.64 0.53
N ARG A 162 20.37 9.28 -0.58
CA ARG A 162 21.77 9.40 -1.00
C ARG A 162 22.50 10.41 -0.12
N GLY A 163 23.62 9.97 0.46
CA GLY A 163 24.50 10.81 1.27
C GLY A 163 23.92 11.22 2.63
N VAL A 164 22.80 10.62 3.07
CA VAL A 164 22.29 10.83 4.42
C VAL A 164 23.23 10.18 5.45
N GLU A 165 23.31 10.77 6.65
CA GLU A 165 24.19 10.27 7.72
C GLU A 165 23.77 8.90 8.25
N ASP A 166 22.47 8.65 8.34
CA ASP A 166 21.90 7.40 8.83
C ASP A 166 20.68 7.03 7.99
N ARG A 167 20.86 6.07 7.08
CA ARG A 167 19.79 5.64 6.17
C ARG A 167 18.61 5.02 6.92
N LEU A 168 18.88 4.15 7.89
CA LEU A 168 17.82 3.47 8.64
C LEU A 168 17.01 4.48 9.44
N GLY A 169 17.69 5.39 10.14
CA GLY A 169 17.02 6.45 10.88
C GLY A 169 16.20 7.39 9.99
N CYS A 170 16.66 7.69 8.76
CA CYS A 170 15.88 8.48 7.82
C CYS A 170 14.59 7.76 7.40
N ILE A 171 14.68 6.47 7.04
CA ILE A 171 13.51 5.72 6.57
C ILE A 171 12.55 5.33 7.70
N GLU A 172 13.00 5.35 8.95
CA GLU A 172 12.16 5.24 10.16
C GLU A 172 11.70 6.61 10.69
N CYS A 173 11.98 7.68 9.93
CA CYS A 173 11.50 9.02 10.20
C CYS A 173 11.94 9.56 11.59
N ARG A 174 13.14 9.24 12.07
CA ARG A 174 13.62 9.69 13.39
C ARG A 174 13.76 11.21 13.46
N CYS A 175 13.09 11.83 14.42
CA CYS A 175 12.93 13.29 14.49
C CYS A 175 14.26 14.05 14.61
N ASP A 176 15.25 13.46 15.29
CA ASP A 176 16.59 14.04 15.46
C ASP A 176 17.35 14.21 14.14
N LEU A 177 17.05 13.38 13.13
CA LEU A 177 17.65 13.49 11.80
C LEU A 177 16.95 14.50 10.90
N TYR A 178 15.68 14.79 11.13
CA TYR A 178 14.92 15.77 10.33
C TYR A 178 15.00 17.19 10.92
N ASN A 179 15.44 17.32 12.18
CA ASN A 179 15.60 18.60 12.88
C ASN A 179 14.32 19.45 12.86
N VAL A 180 13.18 18.79 13.12
CA VAL A 180 11.85 19.41 13.20
C VAL A 180 11.35 19.43 14.63
N THR A 181 10.56 20.45 14.97
CA THR A 181 9.91 20.59 16.28
C THR A 181 8.39 20.68 16.18
N ASN A 182 7.86 20.85 14.97
CA ASN A 182 6.42 20.89 14.69
C ASN A 182 6.08 19.90 13.57
N ASP A 183 4.87 19.34 13.63
CA ASP A 183 4.31 18.46 12.61
C ASP A 183 3.89 19.25 11.35
N GLU A 184 3.33 18.55 10.36
CA GLU A 184 2.88 19.13 9.09
C GLU A 184 1.80 20.21 9.26
N ASP A 185 0.96 20.08 10.30
CA ASP A 185 -0.10 21.03 10.64
C ASP A 185 0.42 22.23 11.46
N GLY A 186 1.71 22.21 11.83
CA GLY A 186 2.36 23.26 12.62
C GLY A 186 2.18 23.10 14.13
N ASN A 187 1.70 21.96 14.61
CA ASN A 187 1.58 21.68 16.04
C ASN A 187 2.92 21.20 16.62
N PRO A 188 3.26 21.56 17.87
CA PRO A 188 4.47 21.06 18.52
C PRO A 188 4.48 19.53 18.64
N ILE A 189 5.58 18.92 18.20
CA ILE A 189 5.83 17.47 18.35
C ILE A 189 6.14 17.20 19.82
N LYS A 190 5.52 16.14 20.37
CA LYS A 190 5.74 15.80 21.78
C LYS A 190 7.18 15.34 22.03
N PRO A 191 7.80 15.72 23.16
CA PRO A 191 9.20 15.35 23.44
C PRO A 191 9.49 13.84 23.48
N ASP A 192 8.48 13.02 23.78
CA ASP A 192 8.55 11.56 23.82
C ASP A 192 8.33 10.89 22.47
N TYR A 193 7.83 11.62 21.45
CA TYR A 193 7.71 11.12 20.09
C TYR A 193 9.08 11.17 19.39
N LYS A 194 9.68 10.00 19.12
CA LYS A 194 11.06 9.89 18.62
C LYS A 194 11.18 9.75 17.10
N GLY A 195 10.12 9.33 16.43
CA GLY A 195 10.12 9.20 14.98
C GLY A 195 8.80 8.67 14.44
N GLY A 196 8.57 8.95 13.16
CA GLY A 196 7.36 8.58 12.43
C GLY A 196 6.78 9.74 11.60
N LEU A 197 5.51 9.61 11.25
CA LEU A 197 4.73 10.54 10.40
C LEU A 197 4.86 12.02 10.79
N GLN A 198 4.93 12.36 12.09
CA GLN A 198 5.03 13.75 12.53
C GLN A 198 6.38 14.41 12.19
N CYS A 199 7.40 13.61 11.87
CA CYS A 199 8.77 14.08 11.70
C CYS A 199 9.25 14.09 10.23
N CYS A 200 8.58 13.35 9.36
CA CYS A 200 8.95 13.16 7.96
C CYS A 200 7.77 13.48 7.03
N TYR A 201 7.41 14.77 6.96
CA TYR A 201 6.40 15.27 6.04
C TYR A 201 7.04 16.04 4.89
N GLY A 202 6.22 16.52 3.95
CA GLY A 202 6.70 17.20 2.75
C GLY A 202 7.63 18.37 3.08
N GLN A 203 8.66 18.59 2.25
CA GLN A 203 9.64 19.68 2.41
C GLN A 203 10.62 19.54 3.59
N THR A 204 10.43 18.56 4.48
CA THR A 204 11.45 18.20 5.47
C THR A 204 12.67 17.58 4.79
N ARG A 205 13.79 17.53 5.52
CA ARG A 205 15.05 17.01 5.00
C ARG A 205 15.79 16.23 6.06
N CYS A 206 16.01 14.94 5.80
CA CYS A 206 16.88 14.12 6.62
C CYS A 206 18.33 14.60 6.54
N LYS A 207 19.06 14.50 7.64
CA LYS A 207 20.44 14.96 7.78
C LYS A 207 21.37 14.32 6.76
N VAL A 208 22.06 15.16 5.99
CA VAL A 208 23.02 14.79 4.95
C VAL A 208 24.44 14.96 5.46
N SER A 209 25.31 13.99 5.18
CA SER A 209 26.72 14.03 5.55
C SER A 209 27.42 15.27 5.00
N GLN A 210 28.25 15.88 5.84
CA GLN A 210 29.01 17.08 5.47
C GLN A 210 29.84 16.84 4.20
N GLY A 211 29.71 17.75 3.23
CA GLY A 211 30.46 17.69 1.98
C GLY A 211 29.84 16.82 0.89
N PHE A 212 28.77 16.08 1.16
CA PHE A 212 28.05 15.36 0.10
C PHE A 212 27.36 16.35 -0.85
N GLN A 213 27.70 16.28 -2.12
CA GLN A 213 27.11 17.08 -3.19
C GLN A 213 26.36 16.13 -4.14
N GLY A 214 25.03 16.10 -4.02
CA GLY A 214 24.16 15.33 -4.91
C GLY A 214 23.14 16.24 -5.60
N GLY A 215 23.03 16.11 -6.91
CA GLY A 215 22.03 16.83 -7.70
C GLY A 215 20.60 16.34 -7.40
N LYS A 216 19.64 17.23 -7.65
CA LYS A 216 18.21 16.85 -7.66
C LYS A 216 17.93 15.90 -8.82
N ARG A 217 17.01 14.96 -8.62
CA ARG A 217 16.53 14.03 -9.63
C ARG A 217 15.04 14.23 -9.84
N SER A 218 14.61 14.18 -11.10
CA SER A 218 13.19 14.12 -11.43
C SER A 218 12.75 12.66 -11.40
N LEU A 219 11.74 12.38 -10.60
CA LEU A 219 11.19 11.05 -10.37
C LEU A 219 9.68 11.09 -10.59
N SER A 220 9.10 9.94 -10.88
CA SER A 220 7.64 9.79 -10.97
C SER A 220 7.23 8.43 -10.43
N LEU A 221 5.97 8.30 -10.02
CA LEU A 221 5.39 7.01 -9.73
C LEU A 221 4.82 6.41 -11.00
N ARG A 222 5.37 5.28 -11.44
CA ARG A 222 4.77 4.44 -12.47
C ARG A 222 3.83 3.46 -11.81
N TYR A 223 2.59 3.39 -12.27
CA TYR A 223 1.62 2.45 -11.74
C TYR A 223 0.83 1.74 -12.83
N THR A 224 0.51 0.47 -12.60
CA THR A 224 -0.21 -0.39 -13.54
C THR A 224 -1.46 -0.92 -12.89
N ALA A 225 -2.60 -0.64 -13.51
CA ALA A 225 -3.89 -1.18 -13.11
C ALA A 225 -4.31 -2.27 -14.10
N LYS A 226 -4.91 -3.34 -13.57
CA LYS A 226 -5.61 -4.37 -14.35
C LYS A 226 -7.07 -4.40 -13.97
N TRP A 227 -7.95 -4.64 -14.93
CA TRP A 227 -9.40 -4.66 -14.70
C TRP A 227 -10.14 -5.48 -15.76
N ILE A 228 -11.38 -5.82 -15.45
CA ILE A 228 -12.37 -6.33 -16.42
C ILE A 228 -13.57 -5.36 -16.46
N ASP A 229 -14.32 -5.38 -17.55
CA ASP A 229 -15.61 -4.67 -17.58
C ASP A 229 -16.56 -5.31 -16.56
N TRP A 230 -17.35 -4.50 -15.87
CA TRP A 230 -18.30 -5.02 -14.90
C TRP A 230 -19.45 -5.73 -15.60
N ASP A 231 -19.79 -6.93 -15.11
CA ASP A 231 -20.99 -7.67 -15.51
C ASP A 231 -21.57 -8.41 -14.29
N SER A 232 -22.70 -9.09 -14.48
CA SER A 232 -23.41 -9.79 -13.41
C SER A 232 -22.68 -11.01 -12.82
N SER A 233 -21.55 -11.42 -13.42
CA SER A 233 -20.71 -12.52 -12.91
C SER A 233 -19.64 -12.02 -11.94
N ALA A 234 -19.26 -10.73 -12.00
CA ALA A 234 -18.29 -10.15 -11.09
C ALA A 234 -18.84 -10.02 -9.67
N ILE A 235 -18.02 -10.34 -8.67
CA ILE A 235 -18.38 -10.24 -7.25
C ILE A 235 -17.57 -9.11 -6.59
N PRO A 236 -18.21 -8.08 -6.02
CA PRO A 236 -17.49 -6.99 -5.37
C PRO A 236 -16.79 -7.48 -4.10
N VAL A 237 -15.60 -6.94 -3.85
CA VAL A 237 -14.88 -7.11 -2.57
C VAL A 237 -14.87 -5.81 -1.78
N GLU A 238 -15.05 -5.94 -0.48
CA GLU A 238 -14.82 -4.90 0.51
C GLU A 238 -13.38 -4.97 1.01
N ILE A 239 -12.73 -3.81 1.11
CA ILE A 239 -11.34 -3.70 1.56
C ILE A 239 -11.35 -3.30 3.03
N PHE A 240 -10.68 -4.08 3.87
CA PHE A 240 -10.47 -3.74 5.27
C PHE A 240 -8.98 -3.55 5.53
N MET A 241 -8.66 -2.44 6.16
CA MET A 241 -7.36 -2.21 6.76
C MET A 241 -7.48 -2.32 8.27
N LEU A 242 -6.72 -3.25 8.81
CA LEU A 242 -6.62 -3.51 10.23
C LEU A 242 -5.32 -2.90 10.74
N ASP A 243 -5.38 -2.31 11.93
CA ASP A 243 -4.25 -1.66 12.58
C ASP A 243 -4.04 -2.29 13.96
N VAL A 244 -2.86 -2.85 14.20
CA VAL A 244 -2.53 -3.48 15.49
C VAL A 244 -2.51 -2.48 16.66
N THR A 245 -2.50 -1.18 16.36
CA THR A 245 -2.54 -0.10 17.34
C THR A 245 -3.95 0.41 17.63
N ASP A 246 -4.99 -0.07 16.91
CA ASP A 246 -6.36 0.42 17.05
C ASP A 246 -6.95 0.16 18.45
N THR A 247 -7.19 1.22 19.21
CA THR A 247 -7.74 1.12 20.57
C THR A 247 -9.27 0.98 20.61
N GLY A 248 -9.95 0.93 19.47
CA GLY A 248 -11.42 0.90 19.36
C GLY A 248 -12.12 2.23 19.69
N LYS A 249 -11.37 3.27 20.07
CA LYS A 249 -11.95 4.61 20.35
C LYS A 249 -12.37 5.26 19.05
N ARG A 250 -13.57 5.85 19.02
CA ARG A 250 -14.12 6.56 17.86
C ARG A 250 -14.75 7.87 18.35
N LEU A 251 -13.95 8.93 18.47
CA LEU A 251 -14.45 10.24 18.89
C LEU A 251 -15.12 10.95 17.70
N HIS A 252 -16.38 11.32 17.88
CA HIS A 252 -17.13 12.07 16.86
C HIS A 252 -16.47 13.43 16.60
N GLY A 253 -16.10 13.69 15.34
CA GLY A 253 -15.59 14.98 14.88
C GLY A 253 -14.08 15.07 14.64
N LEU A 254 -13.28 14.10 15.07
CA LEU A 254 -11.86 14.03 14.73
C LEU A 254 -11.68 13.27 13.40
N THR A 255 -11.20 13.96 12.38
CA THR A 255 -10.98 13.37 11.05
C THR A 255 -9.52 13.03 10.77
N GLY A 256 -8.58 13.30 11.69
CA GLY A 256 -7.14 13.07 11.48
C GLY A 256 -6.54 12.00 12.40
N ILE A 257 -5.25 11.73 12.20
CA ILE A 257 -4.44 10.90 13.11
C ILE A 257 -4.25 11.70 14.41
N SER A 258 -4.72 11.15 15.52
CA SER A 258 -4.58 11.76 16.84
C SER A 258 -4.49 10.63 17.86
N PRO A 259 -3.73 10.78 18.96
CA PRO A 259 -3.75 9.85 20.08
C PRO A 259 -5.15 9.62 20.68
N GLU A 260 -6.06 10.56 20.46
CA GLU A 260 -7.45 10.48 20.90
C GLU A 260 -8.34 9.72 19.91
N ASN A 261 -7.91 9.62 18.65
CA ASN A 261 -8.52 8.75 17.65
C ASN A 261 -8.01 7.31 17.86
N GLY A 262 -8.85 6.30 17.66
CA GLY A 262 -8.51 4.92 18.06
C GLY A 262 -7.29 4.35 17.34
N CYS A 263 -7.09 4.68 16.07
CA CYS A 263 -6.00 4.14 15.26
C CYS A 263 -4.76 5.04 15.32
N GLN A 264 -3.63 4.49 15.77
CA GLN A 264 -2.37 5.22 15.89
C GLN A 264 -1.51 5.10 14.64
N VAL A 265 -1.78 4.13 13.75
CA VAL A 265 -1.07 3.82 12.50
C VAL A 265 0.35 3.27 12.71
N GLU A 266 1.14 3.94 13.55
CA GLU A 266 2.53 3.62 13.82
C GLU A 266 2.79 3.45 15.32
N TYR A 267 3.87 2.76 15.65
CA TYR A 267 4.33 2.59 17.03
C TYR A 267 5.86 2.46 17.08
N GLU A 268 6.38 2.49 18.30
CA GLU A 268 7.81 2.31 18.56
C GLU A 268 8.09 0.88 19.03
N VAL A 269 9.17 0.29 18.53
CA VAL A 269 9.73 -0.98 19.03
C VAL A 269 10.97 -0.65 19.81
N GLU A 270 10.96 -0.93 21.11
CA GLU A 270 12.10 -0.65 21.98
C GLU A 270 13.22 -1.66 21.82
N SER A 271 14.46 -1.21 22.06
CA SER A 271 15.61 -2.11 22.07
C SER A 271 15.48 -3.21 23.12
N CYS A 272 15.79 -4.42 22.70
CA CYS A 272 15.82 -5.63 23.51
C CYS A 272 16.84 -5.50 24.65
N SER A 273 16.44 -5.88 25.85
CA SER A 273 17.35 -6.04 26.98
C SER A 273 18.05 -7.40 26.94
N SER A 274 19.14 -7.56 27.71
CA SER A 274 19.85 -8.84 27.85
C SER A 274 18.95 -9.99 28.34
N THR A 275 17.90 -9.69 29.12
CA THR A 275 16.91 -10.69 29.56
C THR A 275 15.98 -11.12 28.44
N ASN A 276 15.59 -10.21 27.54
CA ASN A 276 14.70 -10.51 26.41
C ASN A 276 15.44 -11.34 25.35
N ALA A 277 16.73 -11.08 25.15
CA ALA A 277 17.58 -11.84 24.24
C ALA A 277 17.63 -13.34 24.59
N ALA A 278 17.69 -13.68 25.88
CA ALA A 278 17.72 -15.06 26.36
C ALA A 278 16.34 -15.74 26.38
N GLY A 279 15.26 -14.97 26.46
CA GLY A 279 13.89 -15.49 26.59
C GLY A 279 13.20 -15.71 25.24
N ASN A 280 13.01 -14.62 24.48
CA ASN A 280 12.23 -14.63 23.24
C ASN A 280 13.05 -14.30 21.99
N GLY A 281 14.38 -14.17 22.11
CA GLY A 281 15.27 -13.90 20.99
C GLY A 281 15.16 -12.48 20.42
N CYS A 282 14.81 -11.49 21.24
CA CYS A 282 14.63 -10.09 20.82
C CYS A 282 13.54 -9.94 19.74
N VAL A 283 12.37 -10.51 20.02
CA VAL A 283 11.17 -10.31 19.21
C VAL A 283 10.20 -9.44 19.99
N ASP A 284 9.86 -8.28 19.45
CA ASP A 284 8.71 -7.49 19.92
C ASP A 284 7.43 -8.04 19.28
N ILE A 285 6.44 -8.31 20.13
CA ILE A 285 5.14 -8.87 19.71
C ILE A 285 4.07 -7.87 20.11
N LYS A 286 3.47 -7.22 19.11
CA LYS A 286 2.30 -6.38 19.32
C LYS A 286 1.07 -7.14 18.87
N ARG A 287 0.08 -7.27 19.76
CA ARG A 287 -1.16 -8.00 19.49
C ARG A 287 -2.37 -7.17 19.88
N ASN A 288 -3.42 -7.26 19.07
CA ASN A 288 -4.68 -6.57 19.32
C ASN A 288 -5.88 -7.40 18.86
N SER A 289 -7.05 -7.16 19.45
CA SER A 289 -8.31 -7.81 19.07
C SER A 289 -9.25 -6.79 18.44
N LEU A 290 -9.73 -7.08 17.24
CA LEU A 290 -10.51 -6.19 16.39
C LEU A 290 -11.86 -6.81 16.05
N THR A 291 -12.94 -6.13 16.39
CA THR A 291 -14.30 -6.60 16.06
C THR A 291 -14.68 -6.20 14.65
N MET A 292 -15.02 -7.18 13.81
CA MET A 292 -15.37 -6.95 12.41
C MET A 292 -16.79 -6.39 12.27
N PRO A 293 -16.99 -5.26 11.57
CA PRO A 293 -18.32 -4.63 11.47
C PRO A 293 -19.24 -5.38 10.51
N THR A 294 -18.66 -6.05 9.51
CA THR A 294 -19.35 -6.91 8.55
C THR A 294 -18.61 -8.24 8.43
N GLY A 295 -19.25 -9.21 7.79
CA GLY A 295 -18.68 -10.53 7.55
C GLY A 295 -18.73 -10.90 6.07
N GLY A 296 -18.05 -11.99 5.74
CA GLY A 296 -17.97 -12.52 4.38
C GLY A 296 -16.83 -13.52 4.25
N TYR A 297 -16.42 -13.78 3.01
CA TYR A 297 -15.37 -14.73 2.67
C TYR A 297 -14.07 -13.99 2.38
N VAL A 298 -12.97 -14.44 3.01
CA VAL A 298 -11.64 -13.86 2.78
C VAL A 298 -11.14 -14.30 1.42
N ILE A 299 -10.84 -13.33 0.56
CA ILE A 299 -10.39 -13.57 -0.83
C ILE A 299 -8.89 -13.34 -0.97
N TYR A 300 -8.38 -12.37 -0.22
CA TYR A 300 -6.99 -11.95 -0.25
C TYR A 300 -6.62 -11.35 1.11
N ALA A 301 -5.41 -11.60 1.58
CA ALA A 301 -4.92 -11.03 2.81
C ALA A 301 -3.40 -10.83 2.77
N VAL A 302 -2.90 -9.69 3.26
CA VAL A 302 -1.47 -9.37 3.32
C VAL A 302 -1.18 -8.39 4.46
N ALA A 303 -0.02 -8.52 5.09
CA ALA A 303 0.44 -7.54 6.08
C ALA A 303 1.27 -6.42 5.43
N HIS A 304 1.40 -5.32 6.16
CA HIS A 304 2.36 -4.27 5.90
C HIS A 304 3.23 -4.07 7.13
N GLN A 305 4.54 -4.09 6.92
CA GLN A 305 5.55 -3.85 7.94
C GLN A 305 6.70 -3.04 7.33
N HIS A 306 7.39 -2.29 8.18
CA HIS A 306 8.64 -1.60 7.85
C HIS A 306 9.85 -2.49 8.15
N VAL A 307 11.04 -2.01 7.79
CA VAL A 307 12.31 -2.66 8.12
C VAL A 307 12.36 -2.97 9.63
N GLY A 308 12.83 -4.17 9.96
CA GLY A 308 12.75 -4.73 11.31
C GLY A 308 11.57 -5.69 11.48
N GLY A 309 10.54 -5.62 10.63
CA GLY A 309 9.42 -6.56 10.65
C GLY A 309 9.89 -7.99 10.41
N THR A 310 9.31 -8.95 11.14
CA THR A 310 9.62 -10.39 11.02
C THR A 310 8.41 -11.24 10.63
N GLY A 311 7.23 -10.62 10.55
CA GLY A 311 5.99 -11.24 10.13
C GLY A 311 4.80 -10.75 10.92
N SER A 312 3.62 -10.98 10.37
CA SER A 312 2.35 -10.67 11.01
C SER A 312 1.36 -11.80 10.74
N THR A 313 0.51 -12.10 11.73
CA THR A 313 -0.50 -13.14 11.63
C THR A 313 -1.86 -12.61 12.05
N LEU A 314 -2.87 -12.90 11.25
CA LEU A 314 -4.26 -12.66 11.54
C LEU A 314 -4.92 -13.98 11.94
N TYR A 315 -5.55 -14.00 13.11
CA TYR A 315 -6.26 -15.15 13.66
C TYR A 315 -7.76 -14.86 13.72
N GLY A 316 -8.57 -15.89 13.47
CA GLY A 316 -10.00 -15.88 13.75
C GLY A 316 -10.29 -15.94 15.24
N GLN A 317 -11.56 -15.77 15.61
CA GLN A 317 -11.97 -15.75 17.01
C GLN A 317 -11.65 -17.06 17.76
N ASP A 318 -11.67 -18.19 17.06
CA ASP A 318 -11.36 -19.51 17.61
C ASP A 318 -9.84 -19.79 17.67
N GLY A 319 -9.00 -18.81 17.33
CA GLY A 319 -7.54 -18.92 17.30
C GLY A 319 -6.97 -19.60 16.06
N ASN A 320 -7.82 -19.98 15.10
CA ASN A 320 -7.38 -20.49 13.80
C ASN A 320 -6.66 -19.40 13.01
N ILE A 321 -5.62 -19.77 12.27
CA ILE A 321 -4.90 -18.83 11.42
C ILE A 321 -5.75 -18.53 10.17
N ILE A 322 -6.07 -17.25 9.96
CA ILE A 322 -6.66 -16.76 8.72
C ILE A 322 -5.56 -16.52 7.69
N CYS A 323 -4.49 -15.82 8.10
CA CYS A 323 -3.34 -15.55 7.24
C CYS A 323 -2.09 -15.27 8.07
N THR A 324 -0.96 -15.87 7.68
CA THR A 324 0.38 -15.46 8.11
C THR A 324 1.09 -14.81 6.93
N SER A 325 1.44 -13.54 7.07
CA SER A 325 2.15 -12.76 6.07
C SER A 325 3.57 -12.46 6.56
N LYS A 326 4.57 -12.84 5.77
CA LYS A 326 6.00 -12.73 6.11
C LYS A 326 6.70 -11.75 5.16
N PRO A 327 7.60 -10.91 5.68
CA PRO A 327 8.40 -10.03 4.85
C PRO A 327 9.39 -10.81 3.98
N ILE A 328 9.58 -10.30 2.77
CA ILE A 328 10.59 -10.75 1.81
C ILE A 328 11.64 -9.65 1.79
N TYR A 329 12.77 -9.93 2.41
CA TYR A 329 13.93 -9.05 2.37
C TYR A 329 14.73 -9.27 1.07
N GLY A 330 15.27 -8.18 0.53
CA GLY A 330 16.23 -8.27 -0.57
C GLY A 330 17.56 -8.86 -0.10
N ASN A 331 18.40 -9.25 -1.06
CA ASN A 331 19.73 -9.79 -0.83
C ASN A 331 20.75 -9.37 -1.91
N GLY A 332 20.43 -8.32 -2.65
CA GLY A 332 21.18 -7.78 -3.78
C GLY A 332 21.23 -6.25 -3.76
N ASN A 333 21.58 -5.65 -4.89
CA ASN A 333 21.73 -4.19 -5.03
C ASN A 333 20.88 -3.61 -6.16
N GLU A 334 20.18 -4.46 -6.90
CA GLU A 334 19.24 -4.11 -7.93
C GLU A 334 17.90 -3.66 -7.35
N ALA A 335 17.21 -2.77 -8.08
CA ALA A 335 15.90 -2.29 -7.69
C ALA A 335 14.90 -3.46 -7.56
N GLY A 336 14.28 -3.61 -6.38
CA GLY A 336 13.39 -4.71 -6.05
C GLY A 336 14.05 -5.92 -5.40
N ASN A 337 15.33 -5.86 -5.12
CA ASN A 337 16.04 -6.89 -4.37
C ASN A 337 17.08 -6.32 -3.40
N GLU A 338 16.89 -5.09 -2.93
CA GLU A 338 17.86 -4.36 -2.11
C GLU A 338 18.05 -5.01 -0.74
N ASP A 339 19.30 -5.39 -0.43
CA ASP A 339 19.69 -5.96 0.86
C ASP A 339 19.32 -5.04 2.03
N GLY A 340 18.76 -5.63 3.08
CA GLY A 340 18.29 -4.89 4.27
C GLY A 340 16.93 -4.18 4.11
N TYR A 341 16.28 -4.25 2.94
CA TYR A 341 14.95 -3.67 2.73
C TYR A 341 13.89 -4.75 2.56
N ILE A 342 12.67 -4.46 3.01
CA ILE A 342 11.49 -5.24 2.66
C ILE A 342 11.07 -4.85 1.24
N VAL A 343 11.18 -5.81 0.33
CA VAL A 343 10.86 -5.67 -1.10
C VAL A 343 9.60 -6.44 -1.49
N GLY A 344 9.01 -7.17 -0.54
CA GLY A 344 7.79 -7.98 -0.70
C GLY A 344 7.20 -8.43 0.62
N MET A 345 5.94 -8.83 0.59
CA MET A 345 5.25 -9.54 1.66
C MET A 345 4.59 -10.79 1.09
N SER A 346 4.59 -11.89 1.83
CA SER A 346 3.85 -13.09 1.43
C SER A 346 2.34 -12.85 1.58
N THR A 347 1.59 -13.21 0.55
CA THR A 347 0.15 -12.97 0.45
C THR A 347 -0.62 -14.26 0.65
N CYS A 348 -1.75 -14.21 1.33
CA CYS A 348 -2.65 -15.34 1.46
C CYS A 348 -3.78 -15.24 0.44
N TYR A 349 -4.00 -16.34 -0.27
CA TYR A 349 -5.14 -16.57 -1.15
C TYR A 349 -5.87 -17.83 -0.67
N PRO A 350 -6.82 -17.70 0.27
CA PRO A 350 -7.61 -18.84 0.71
C PRO A 350 -8.40 -19.44 -0.45
N GLU A 351 -8.64 -20.75 -0.41
CA GLU A 351 -9.55 -21.39 -1.36
C GLU A 351 -10.92 -20.70 -1.27
N PRO A 352 -11.55 -20.32 -2.40
CA PRO A 352 -12.78 -19.57 -2.37
C PRO A 352 -13.88 -20.25 -1.55
N GLY A 353 -14.41 -19.53 -0.55
CA GLY A 353 -15.43 -20.05 0.36
C GLY A 353 -14.89 -20.77 1.62
N SER A 354 -13.58 -21.03 1.71
CA SER A 354 -12.98 -21.81 2.81
C SER A 354 -12.82 -21.04 4.12
N VAL A 355 -12.55 -19.73 4.04
CA VAL A 355 -12.34 -18.87 5.21
C VAL A 355 -13.46 -17.83 5.25
N LYS A 356 -14.26 -17.89 6.31
CA LYS A 356 -15.40 -16.99 6.53
C LYS A 356 -15.22 -16.24 7.83
N ILE A 357 -15.40 -14.93 7.77
CA ILE A 357 -15.48 -14.03 8.92
C ILE A 357 -16.95 -13.70 9.15
N THR A 358 -17.41 -13.77 10.38
CA THR A 358 -18.77 -13.38 10.76
C THR A 358 -18.83 -11.92 11.21
N ALA A 359 -19.97 -11.26 11.00
CA ALA A 359 -20.15 -9.91 11.52
C ALA A 359 -20.16 -9.95 13.06
N GLY A 360 -19.39 -9.06 13.69
CA GLY A 360 -19.15 -9.06 15.13
C GLY A 360 -18.05 -10.03 15.60
N GLU A 361 -17.41 -10.77 14.69
CA GLU A 361 -16.28 -11.64 15.04
C GLU A 361 -15.08 -10.84 15.51
N ASN A 362 -14.43 -11.30 16.57
CA ASN A 362 -13.19 -10.71 17.06
C ASN A 362 -11.99 -11.40 16.40
N LEU A 363 -11.33 -10.69 15.49
CA LEU A 363 -10.07 -11.13 14.91
C LEU A 363 -8.92 -10.72 15.81
N THR A 364 -7.90 -11.55 15.92
CA THR A 364 -6.65 -11.19 16.60
C THR A 364 -5.59 -10.87 15.56
N LEU A 365 -5.10 -9.63 15.56
CA LEU A 365 -3.98 -9.21 14.74
C LEU A 365 -2.71 -9.20 15.58
N GLU A 366 -1.66 -9.87 15.08
CA GLU A 366 -0.33 -9.87 15.66
C GLU A 366 0.69 -9.34 14.67
N SER A 367 1.56 -8.44 15.09
CA SER A 367 2.69 -7.90 14.35
C SER A 367 3.97 -8.14 15.13
N ASN A 368 4.95 -8.79 14.49
CA ASN A 368 6.21 -9.15 15.09
C ASN A 368 7.36 -8.35 14.46
N TYR A 369 8.24 -7.80 15.30
CA TYR A 369 9.42 -7.05 14.90
C TYR A 369 10.66 -7.59 15.61
N ASN A 370 11.82 -7.50 14.95
CA ASN A 370 13.10 -7.72 15.57
C ASN A 370 13.43 -6.50 16.43
N SER A 371 13.55 -6.69 17.73
CA SER A 371 13.87 -5.64 18.69
C SER A 371 15.35 -5.59 19.06
N THR A 372 16.24 -6.28 18.34
CA THR A 372 17.69 -6.20 18.61
C THR A 372 18.17 -4.75 18.63
N ASN A 373 17.60 -3.91 17.76
CA ASN A 373 17.72 -2.47 17.80
C ASN A 373 16.33 -1.84 17.99
N LYS A 374 16.31 -0.60 18.45
CA LYS A 374 15.12 0.24 18.49
C LYS A 374 14.68 0.58 17.06
N HIS A 375 13.37 0.58 16.83
CA HIS A 375 12.75 1.06 15.59
C HIS A 375 11.67 2.11 15.91
N THR A 376 11.62 3.21 15.16
CA THR A 376 10.59 4.24 15.30
C THR A 376 9.63 4.25 14.12
N GLY A 377 8.40 4.72 14.35
CA GLY A 377 7.42 4.89 13.27
C GLY A 377 7.03 3.60 12.54
N VAL A 378 7.24 2.43 13.16
CA VAL A 378 6.94 1.16 12.49
C VAL A 378 5.44 0.91 12.41
N MET A 379 5.02 0.21 11.37
CA MET A 379 3.61 -0.12 11.15
C MET A 379 3.32 -1.60 11.36
N GLY A 380 2.11 -1.90 11.83
CA GLY A 380 1.59 -3.27 11.96
C GLY A 380 0.20 -3.35 11.35
N LEU A 381 0.11 -3.12 10.03
CA LEU A 381 -1.16 -3.08 9.33
C LEU A 381 -1.44 -4.41 8.63
N PHE A 382 -2.71 -4.72 8.40
CA PHE A 382 -3.15 -5.89 7.67
C PHE A 382 -4.27 -5.53 6.70
N TYR A 383 -4.07 -5.80 5.42
CA TYR A 383 -5.08 -5.68 4.37
C TYR A 383 -5.81 -7.00 4.21
N ILE A 384 -7.14 -6.98 4.25
CA ILE A 384 -7.97 -8.12 3.89
C ILE A 384 -9.07 -7.71 2.92
N TYR A 385 -9.30 -8.51 1.89
CA TYR A 385 -10.41 -8.34 0.96
C TYR A 385 -11.47 -9.38 1.28
N ILE A 386 -12.69 -8.91 1.51
CA ILE A 386 -13.83 -9.73 1.91
C ILE A 386 -14.93 -9.64 0.87
N ALA A 387 -15.40 -10.77 0.38
CA ALA A 387 -16.61 -10.84 -0.46
C ALA A 387 -17.81 -11.28 0.37
N LYS A 388 -18.95 -10.58 0.26
CA LYS A 388 -20.19 -10.98 0.96
C LYS A 388 -20.75 -12.32 0.47
N GLN A 389 -20.47 -12.66 -0.78
CA GLN A 389 -20.95 -13.88 -1.43
C GLN A 389 -19.76 -14.78 -1.73
N ALA A 390 -19.90 -16.08 -1.46
CA ALA A 390 -18.99 -17.08 -2.00
C ALA A 390 -19.19 -17.15 -3.53
N PRO A 391 -18.19 -17.58 -4.30
CA PRO A 391 -18.44 -17.86 -5.71
C PRO A 391 -19.48 -18.98 -5.78
N ASN A 392 -20.48 -18.83 -6.66
CA ASN A 392 -21.38 -19.94 -6.97
C ASN A 392 -20.52 -21.05 -7.59
N MET A 393 -20.20 -22.09 -6.81
CA MET A 393 -19.51 -23.29 -7.29
C MET A 393 -20.45 -24.09 -8.19
N THR A 394 -20.73 -23.58 -9.40
CA THR A 394 -21.22 -24.42 -10.48
C THR A 394 -20.01 -25.04 -11.16
N PHE A 395 -19.49 -26.13 -10.56
CA PHE A 395 -18.59 -27.03 -11.26
C PHE A 395 -19.31 -27.57 -12.49
N SER A 396 -19.07 -26.95 -13.64
CA SER A 396 -19.62 -27.41 -14.91
C SER A 396 -18.54 -27.55 -15.96
N HIS A 397 -17.35 -28.03 -15.60
CA HIS A 397 -16.46 -28.68 -16.55
C HIS A 397 -15.83 -29.94 -15.94
N PRO A 398 -16.03 -31.14 -16.53
CA PRO A 398 -15.27 -32.33 -16.16
C PRO A 398 -13.79 -32.12 -16.52
N PRO A 399 -12.86 -32.81 -15.82
CA PRO A 399 -11.44 -32.69 -16.11
C PRO A 399 -11.17 -33.16 -17.55
N VAL A 400 -10.62 -32.25 -18.36
CA VAL A 400 -10.08 -32.60 -19.68
C VAL A 400 -8.92 -33.56 -19.43
N GLN A 401 -9.15 -34.82 -19.82
CA GLN A 401 -8.15 -35.87 -19.87
C GLN A 401 -6.95 -35.36 -20.69
N ALA A 402 -5.82 -35.14 -20.03
CA ALA A 402 -4.55 -34.90 -20.71
C ALA A 402 -4.18 -36.17 -21.50
N SER A 403 -4.44 -36.14 -22.81
CA SER A 403 -3.96 -37.17 -23.72
C SER A 403 -2.48 -36.92 -23.97
N PHE A 404 -1.64 -37.74 -23.35
CA PHE A 404 -0.23 -37.84 -23.69
C PHE A 404 -0.11 -38.37 -25.12
N CYS A 405 0.46 -37.57 -26.03
CA CYS A 405 0.90 -38.05 -27.32
C CYS A 405 2.35 -38.51 -27.18
N SER A 406 2.54 -39.84 -27.14
CA SER A 406 3.85 -40.50 -27.20
C SER A 406 4.45 -40.29 -28.58
N ILE A 407 5.63 -39.68 -28.65
CA ILE A 407 6.44 -39.65 -29.87
C ILE A 407 7.23 -40.97 -29.91
N PHE A 408 6.97 -41.79 -30.93
CA PHE A 408 7.87 -42.85 -31.37
C PHE A 408 8.24 -42.63 -32.84
N SER A 409 9.50 -42.91 -33.11
CA SER A 409 10.25 -42.87 -34.39
C SER A 409 10.93 -41.54 -34.70
#